data_AF-A0A352FBA4-F1
#
_entry.id   AF-A0A352FBA4-F1
#
_cell.length_a   1.000
_cell.length_b   1.000
_cell.length_c   1.000
_cell.angle_alpha   90.00
_cell.angle_beta   90.00
_cell.angle_gamma   90.00
#
_symmetry.space_group_name_H-M   'P 1'
#
loop_
_entity.id
_entity.type
_entity.pdbx_description
1 polymer ?
#
loop_
_entity_poly.entity_id
_entity_poly.type
_entity_poly.pdbx_seq_one_letter_code
_entity_poly.pdbx_strand_id
1 'polypeptide(L)'
;VWWPGDVGYVSKWTQDPPLNSTSKADGVIANFVEKYNEDAIAELNLDNSVVFPPIDCSAHSSVIVRFETHFMAYSVAHMYLEISLDDWVRVAVVNVSFGCGHKDRPLDKAPGVPAIFEANISDVVAGMPNVKMRLHWLDTRLYYWAVDDFTLSEAYNNDLKILFNQMEWDDQDDNTTMAWIYNIPKTQLNGFGGFMNFTTAAINFGSDDQEDVFMTLDITKGGNSVLNKTTPPEDVSILVTDTAKVEDKYVPADFGHYKVNYEFKSKFTEDNPVDNKMTAFFNVTDSIYSRSDDSNELSWSMSKEAYTTEATANLSHFSGSIFPIFGDVEVNSISVFITGGKADANMMYRFVIFMVPPA
;
A
#
# COMPACT_ATOMS: atom_id res chain seq x y z
N VAL A 1 -22.23 -4.68 -14.65
CA VAL A 1 -22.74 -5.48 -15.81
C VAL A 1 -21.77 -6.61 -16.07
N TRP A 2 -22.22 -7.80 -16.49
CA TRP A 2 -21.30 -8.85 -16.94
C TRP A 2 -20.63 -8.42 -18.25
N TRP A 3 -19.31 -8.34 -18.26
CA TRP A 3 -18.53 -7.80 -19.36
C TRP A 3 -17.62 -8.89 -19.94
N PRO A 4 -17.56 -9.05 -21.27
CA PRO A 4 -16.67 -10.04 -21.88
C PRO A 4 -15.20 -9.75 -21.52
N GLY A 5 -14.47 -10.75 -21.03
CA GLY A 5 -13.11 -10.54 -20.52
C GLY A 5 -12.03 -10.45 -21.59
N ASP A 6 -12.39 -10.57 -22.88
CA ASP A 6 -11.53 -10.25 -24.03
C ASP A 6 -11.73 -8.81 -24.55
N VAL A 7 -12.67 -8.06 -23.96
CA VAL A 7 -12.98 -6.69 -24.37
C VAL A 7 -12.42 -5.69 -23.35
N GLY A 8 -11.59 -4.76 -23.83
CA GLY A 8 -10.97 -3.74 -22.99
C GLY A 8 -11.96 -2.73 -22.42
N TYR A 9 -11.50 -1.96 -21.44
CA TYR A 9 -12.28 -0.89 -20.80
C TYR A 9 -12.13 0.40 -21.58
N VAL A 10 -12.43 0.33 -22.89
CA VAL A 10 -12.22 1.44 -23.82
C VAL A 10 -13.43 2.37 -23.81
N SER A 11 -13.17 3.63 -23.51
CA SER A 11 -14.10 4.76 -23.51
C SER A 11 -13.34 6.04 -23.86
N LYS A 12 -14.01 7.20 -23.94
CA LYS A 12 -13.38 8.50 -24.24
C LYS A 12 -12.13 8.82 -23.41
N TRP A 13 -12.11 8.47 -22.13
CA TRP A 13 -11.08 8.82 -21.16
C TRP A 13 -10.25 7.63 -20.66
N THR A 14 -10.69 6.40 -20.98
CA THR A 14 -10.02 5.16 -20.57
C THR A 14 -9.66 4.33 -21.80
N GLN A 15 -8.42 3.86 -21.87
CA GLN A 15 -7.96 2.96 -22.95
C GLN A 15 -7.24 1.74 -22.36
N ASP A 16 -7.67 1.29 -21.18
CA ASP A 16 -7.08 0.15 -20.51
C ASP A 16 -7.46 -1.15 -21.26
N PRO A 17 -6.51 -2.10 -21.39
CA PRO A 17 -6.79 -3.41 -21.96
C PRO A 17 -7.78 -4.20 -21.06
N PRO A 18 -8.32 -5.33 -21.53
CA PRO A 18 -9.17 -6.18 -20.69
C PRO A 18 -8.44 -6.60 -19.42
N LEU A 19 -9.19 -6.85 -18.34
CA LEU A 19 -8.62 -7.41 -17.13
C LEU A 19 -8.05 -8.79 -17.47
N ASN A 20 -6.75 -8.93 -17.26
CA ASN A 20 -6.03 -10.18 -17.45
C ASN A 20 -6.11 -11.02 -16.17
N SER A 21 -7.34 -11.30 -15.73
CA SER A 21 -7.63 -12.14 -14.58
C SER A 21 -7.36 -13.62 -14.84
N THR A 22 -7.35 -14.41 -13.77
CA THR A 22 -7.15 -15.86 -13.84
C THR A 22 -8.25 -16.56 -14.64
N SER A 23 -9.53 -16.19 -14.45
CA SER A 23 -10.67 -16.79 -15.16
C SER A 23 -11.15 -16.02 -16.39
N LYS A 24 -10.51 -14.91 -16.80
CA LYS A 24 -10.95 -13.90 -17.81
C LYS A 24 -11.76 -14.35 -19.03
N ALA A 25 -11.69 -15.61 -19.45
CA ALA A 25 -12.48 -16.16 -20.54
C ALA A 25 -13.99 -16.24 -20.23
N ASP A 26 -14.42 -16.33 -18.96
CA ASP A 26 -15.84 -16.33 -18.60
C ASP A 26 -16.45 -14.92 -18.54
N GLY A 27 -15.61 -13.92 -18.33
CA GLY A 27 -15.98 -12.51 -18.28
C GLY A 27 -15.85 -11.96 -16.87
N VAL A 28 -16.12 -10.67 -16.71
CA VAL A 28 -15.89 -9.97 -15.44
C VAL A 28 -17.13 -9.18 -15.04
N ILE A 29 -17.24 -8.84 -13.76
CA ILE A 29 -18.12 -7.77 -13.33
C ILE A 29 -17.43 -6.45 -13.69
N ALA A 30 -18.01 -5.66 -14.60
CA ALA A 30 -17.53 -4.31 -14.88
C ALA A 30 -18.61 -3.26 -14.57
N ASN A 31 -18.22 -2.26 -13.80
CA ASN A 31 -18.99 -1.07 -13.49
C ASN A 31 -18.40 0.09 -14.27
N PHE A 32 -19.08 0.53 -15.34
CA PHE A 32 -18.66 1.66 -16.16
C PHE A 32 -19.39 2.93 -15.73
N VAL A 33 -18.74 3.73 -14.90
CA VAL A 33 -19.28 5.05 -14.51
C VAL A 33 -19.13 6.01 -15.69
N GLU A 34 -18.02 5.92 -16.43
CA GLU A 34 -17.75 6.77 -17.58
C GLU A 34 -18.83 6.70 -18.66
N LYS A 35 -19.29 5.49 -19.00
CA LYS A 35 -20.25 5.28 -20.10
C LYS A 35 -21.60 5.94 -19.83
N TYR A 36 -21.97 6.11 -18.56
CA TYR A 36 -23.18 6.84 -18.21
C TYR A 36 -23.02 8.35 -18.48
N ASN A 37 -21.80 8.88 -18.33
CA ASN A 37 -21.50 10.30 -18.46
C ASN A 37 -20.97 10.69 -19.86
N GLU A 38 -20.64 9.75 -20.74
CA GLU A 38 -19.99 9.99 -22.04
C GLU A 38 -20.79 10.93 -22.96
N ASP A 39 -22.12 10.83 -22.94
CA ASP A 39 -23.05 11.63 -23.73
C ASP A 39 -23.97 12.52 -22.88
N ALA A 40 -23.71 12.63 -21.57
CA ALA A 40 -24.55 13.40 -20.67
C ALA A 40 -24.34 14.91 -20.86
N ILE A 41 -25.43 15.69 -20.76
CA ILE A 41 -25.39 17.17 -20.82
C ILE A 41 -24.58 17.74 -19.63
N ALA A 42 -24.54 17.01 -18.51
CA ALA A 42 -23.68 17.27 -17.37
C ALA A 42 -23.22 15.93 -16.76
N GLU A 43 -21.97 15.86 -16.31
CA GLU A 43 -21.45 14.70 -15.59
C GLU A 43 -22.10 14.61 -14.20
N LEU A 44 -22.56 13.42 -13.83
CA LEU A 44 -23.13 13.13 -12.52
C LEU A 44 -22.22 12.19 -11.74
N ASN A 45 -22.08 12.45 -10.44
CA ASN A 45 -21.58 11.44 -9.52
C ASN A 45 -22.63 10.33 -9.41
N LEU A 46 -22.20 9.09 -9.60
CA LEU A 46 -23.07 7.93 -9.60
C LEU A 46 -22.95 7.17 -8.29
N ASP A 47 -24.06 6.55 -7.92
CA ASP A 47 -24.18 5.51 -6.91
C ASP A 47 -24.48 4.24 -7.68
N ASN A 48 -23.52 3.32 -7.71
CA ASN A 48 -23.61 2.08 -8.46
C ASN A 48 -23.20 0.91 -7.57
N SER A 49 -24.00 -0.15 -7.56
CA SER A 49 -23.68 -1.35 -6.82
C SER A 49 -24.02 -2.63 -7.57
N VAL A 50 -23.25 -3.67 -7.27
CA VAL A 50 -23.53 -5.04 -7.69
C VAL A 50 -23.78 -5.85 -6.43
N VAL A 51 -25.01 -6.35 -6.28
CA VAL A 51 -25.44 -7.15 -5.14
C VAL A 51 -25.31 -8.62 -5.49
N PHE A 52 -24.63 -9.39 -4.64
CA PHE A 52 -24.53 -10.83 -4.79
C PHE A 52 -25.76 -11.54 -4.20
N PRO A 53 -26.07 -12.76 -4.65
CA PRO A 53 -27.02 -13.62 -3.96
C PRO A 53 -26.64 -13.79 -2.48
N PRO A 54 -27.61 -14.00 -1.57
CA PRO A 54 -27.31 -14.31 -0.18
C PRO A 54 -26.47 -15.60 -0.07
N ILE A 55 -25.53 -15.60 0.87
CA ILE A 55 -24.63 -16.72 1.13
C ILE A 55 -24.85 -17.22 2.55
N ASP A 56 -24.87 -18.55 2.70
CA ASP A 56 -24.99 -19.23 3.99
C ASP A 56 -23.59 -19.53 4.53
N CYS A 57 -23.19 -18.81 5.58
CA CYS A 57 -21.93 -19.01 6.30
C CYS A 57 -22.14 -19.75 7.64
N SER A 58 -23.32 -20.33 7.88
CA SER A 58 -23.69 -20.91 9.19
C SER A 58 -22.84 -22.09 9.64
N ALA A 59 -22.21 -22.78 8.69
CA ALA A 59 -21.34 -23.93 8.94
C ALA A 59 -19.85 -23.55 9.08
N HIS A 60 -19.49 -22.28 8.89
CA HIS A 60 -18.10 -21.83 8.79
C HIS A 60 -17.72 -20.95 9.99
N SER A 61 -16.62 -21.30 10.66
CA SER A 61 -16.08 -20.55 11.80
C SER A 61 -15.21 -19.36 11.39
N SER A 62 -14.78 -19.32 10.14
CA SER A 62 -14.03 -18.22 9.54
C SER A 62 -14.45 -18.00 8.10
N VAL A 63 -14.35 -16.76 7.63
CA VAL A 63 -14.67 -16.37 6.26
C VAL A 63 -13.68 -15.30 5.79
N ILE A 64 -12.93 -15.64 4.76
CA ILE A 64 -12.10 -14.75 3.95
C ILE A 64 -12.85 -14.42 2.68
N VAL A 65 -12.86 -13.15 2.31
CA VAL A 65 -13.28 -12.70 0.97
C VAL A 65 -12.04 -12.41 0.14
N ARG A 66 -12.04 -12.87 -1.11
CA ARG A 66 -10.95 -12.63 -2.06
C ARG A 66 -11.49 -12.41 -3.47
N PHE A 67 -10.90 -11.49 -4.21
CA PHE A 67 -11.19 -11.28 -5.63
C PHE A 67 -10.03 -10.61 -6.37
N GLU A 68 -10.00 -10.78 -7.69
CA GLU A 68 -9.12 -10.04 -8.59
C GLU A 68 -9.82 -8.75 -9.03
N THR A 69 -9.12 -7.62 -8.98
CA THR A 69 -9.72 -6.31 -9.28
C THR A 69 -8.77 -5.41 -10.02
N HIS A 70 -9.34 -4.57 -10.87
CA HIS A 70 -8.63 -3.47 -11.50
C HIS A 70 -9.59 -2.32 -11.73
N PHE A 71 -9.13 -1.10 -11.47
CA PHE A 71 -9.97 0.08 -11.63
C PHE A 71 -9.12 1.32 -11.88
N MET A 72 -9.81 2.36 -12.31
CA MET A 72 -9.33 3.73 -12.27
C MET A 72 -10.45 4.58 -11.69
N ALA A 73 -10.12 5.53 -10.81
CA ALA A 73 -11.11 6.41 -10.17
C ALA A 73 -10.88 7.88 -10.54
N TYR A 74 -11.97 8.65 -10.69
CA TYR A 74 -11.86 10.09 -10.98
C TYR A 74 -11.48 10.92 -9.76
N SER A 75 -11.65 10.38 -8.58
CA SER A 75 -11.42 11.07 -7.31
C SER A 75 -11.00 10.03 -6.29
N VAL A 76 -10.83 10.44 -5.03
CA VAL A 76 -10.89 9.50 -3.91
C VAL A 76 -12.31 8.93 -3.90
N ALA A 77 -12.50 7.82 -4.61
CA ALA A 77 -13.82 7.25 -4.78
C ALA A 77 -14.11 6.29 -3.62
N HIS A 78 -15.36 6.31 -3.19
CA HIS A 78 -15.84 5.44 -2.13
C HIS A 78 -16.16 4.08 -2.75
N MET A 79 -15.21 3.15 -2.62
CA MET A 79 -15.28 1.78 -3.12
C MET A 79 -15.34 0.83 -1.93
N TYR A 80 -16.47 0.14 -1.78
CA TYR A 80 -16.75 -0.68 -0.62
C TYR A 80 -17.18 -2.10 -1.00
N LEU A 81 -16.75 -3.06 -0.20
CA LEU A 81 -17.50 -4.28 0.03
C LEU A 81 -18.40 -4.02 1.24
N GLU A 82 -19.71 -4.01 1.00
CA GLU A 82 -20.70 -3.81 2.03
C GLU A 82 -21.38 -5.13 2.38
N ILE A 83 -21.54 -5.39 3.67
CA ILE A 83 -22.06 -6.64 4.21
C ILE A 83 -23.27 -6.33 5.10
N SER A 84 -24.35 -7.08 4.93
CA SER A 84 -25.54 -6.98 5.79
C SER A 84 -26.09 -8.35 6.15
N LEU A 85 -26.57 -8.46 7.40
CA LEU A 85 -27.26 -9.64 7.93
C LEU A 85 -28.76 -9.41 8.11
N ASP A 86 -29.24 -8.20 7.82
CA ASP A 86 -30.59 -7.72 8.17
C ASP A 86 -31.20 -6.85 7.06
N ASP A 87 -31.06 -7.28 5.81
CA ASP A 87 -31.68 -6.64 4.64
C ASP A 87 -31.30 -5.16 4.48
N TRP A 88 -30.03 -4.84 4.71
CA TRP A 88 -29.42 -3.51 4.58
C TRP A 88 -29.88 -2.48 5.62
N VAL A 89 -30.50 -2.93 6.73
CA VAL A 89 -30.80 -2.04 7.87
C VAL A 89 -29.50 -1.59 8.54
N ARG A 90 -28.54 -2.52 8.71
CA ARG A 90 -27.17 -2.23 9.12
C ARG A 90 -26.20 -2.76 8.08
N VAL A 91 -25.09 -2.06 7.94
CA VAL A 91 -24.05 -2.36 6.96
C VAL A 91 -22.68 -2.31 7.64
N ALA A 92 -21.96 -3.43 7.60
CA ALA A 92 -20.53 -3.43 7.82
C ALA A 92 -19.83 -3.07 6.49
N VAL A 93 -18.79 -2.25 6.58
CA VAL A 93 -18.12 -1.66 5.41
C VAL A 93 -16.66 -2.04 5.43
N VAL A 94 -16.20 -2.67 4.35
CA VAL A 94 -14.78 -2.92 4.09
C VAL A 94 -14.35 -2.03 2.94
N ASN A 95 -13.31 -1.21 3.16
CA ASN A 95 -12.76 -0.36 2.11
C ASN A 95 -11.93 -1.20 1.12
N VAL A 96 -12.31 -1.14 -0.16
CA VAL A 96 -11.65 -1.88 -1.25
C VAL A 96 -11.00 -0.96 -2.28
N SER A 97 -10.76 0.31 -1.92
CA SER A 97 -10.16 1.31 -2.80
C SER A 97 -8.63 1.27 -2.84
N PHE A 98 -7.96 0.46 -2.00
CA PHE A 98 -6.50 0.41 -1.88
C PHE A 98 -5.86 1.79 -1.57
N GLY A 99 -6.65 2.74 -1.05
CA GLY A 99 -6.19 4.13 -0.86
C GLY A 99 -6.00 4.92 -2.15
N CYS A 100 -6.45 4.41 -3.30
CA CYS A 100 -6.29 5.05 -4.60
C CYS A 100 -7.11 6.36 -4.72
N GLY A 101 -6.51 7.36 -5.37
CA GLY A 101 -7.14 8.62 -5.73
C GLY A 101 -7.36 8.79 -7.24
N HIS A 102 -7.23 10.03 -7.73
CA HIS A 102 -7.49 10.37 -9.13
C HIS A 102 -6.50 9.71 -10.08
N LYS A 103 -7.02 8.83 -10.96
CA LYS A 103 -6.29 8.04 -11.97
C LYS A 103 -5.29 7.03 -11.42
N ASP A 104 -5.32 6.78 -10.12
CA ASP A 104 -4.52 5.74 -9.50
C ASP A 104 -5.11 4.36 -9.83
N ARG A 105 -4.28 3.34 -9.68
CA ARG A 105 -4.62 1.93 -9.88
C ARG A 105 -4.24 1.16 -8.61
N PRO A 106 -5.01 0.12 -8.24
CA PRO A 106 -4.75 -0.63 -7.02
C PRO A 106 -3.33 -1.21 -7.05
N LEU A 107 -2.55 -0.98 -5.98
CA LEU A 107 -1.16 -1.45 -5.85
C LEU A 107 -0.26 -1.10 -7.04
N ASP A 108 -0.52 0.02 -7.71
CA ASP A 108 0.22 0.51 -8.88
C ASP A 108 0.32 -0.50 -10.02
N LYS A 109 -0.66 -1.41 -10.11
CA LYS A 109 -0.71 -2.40 -11.18
C LYS A 109 -0.81 -1.70 -12.53
N ALA A 110 -0.03 -2.18 -13.49
CA ALA A 110 -0.10 -1.74 -14.87
C ALA A 110 -1.53 -1.95 -15.44
N PRO A 111 -1.96 -1.18 -16.46
CA PRO A 111 -3.26 -1.35 -17.09
C PRO A 111 -3.59 -2.82 -17.44
N GLY A 112 -4.75 -3.30 -16.98
CA GLY A 112 -5.25 -4.66 -17.18
C GLY A 112 -4.60 -5.75 -16.34
N VAL A 113 -3.59 -5.43 -15.52
CA VAL A 113 -3.00 -6.40 -14.57
C VAL A 113 -3.81 -6.37 -13.28
N PRO A 114 -4.36 -7.50 -12.80
CA PRO A 114 -5.17 -7.52 -11.60
C PRO A 114 -4.34 -7.21 -10.34
N ALA A 115 -4.95 -6.47 -9.41
CA ALA A 115 -4.61 -6.51 -8.00
C ALA A 115 -5.46 -7.58 -7.30
N ILE A 116 -4.91 -8.18 -6.25
CA ILE A 116 -5.66 -9.11 -5.39
C ILE A 116 -6.19 -8.32 -4.20
N PHE A 117 -7.50 -8.31 -4.03
CA PHE A 117 -8.11 -7.91 -2.77
C PHE A 117 -8.33 -9.14 -1.90
N GLU A 118 -8.04 -9.03 -0.62
CA GLU A 118 -8.29 -10.08 0.36
C GLU A 118 -8.55 -9.47 1.74
N ALA A 119 -9.59 -9.94 2.43
CA ALA A 119 -9.91 -9.53 3.78
C ALA A 119 -10.54 -10.67 4.59
N ASN A 120 -10.19 -10.76 5.87
CA ASN A 120 -10.86 -11.64 6.82
C ASN A 120 -12.07 -10.88 7.39
N ILE A 121 -13.27 -11.40 7.13
CA ILE A 121 -14.55 -10.79 7.51
C ILE A 121 -15.30 -11.63 8.56
N SER A 122 -14.58 -12.54 9.23
CA SER A 122 -15.15 -13.54 10.13
C SER A 122 -15.92 -12.93 11.28
N ASP A 123 -15.48 -11.78 11.81
CA ASP A 123 -16.14 -11.04 12.89
C ASP A 123 -17.58 -10.61 12.55
N VAL A 124 -17.87 -10.43 11.26
CA VAL A 124 -19.20 -10.05 10.78
C VAL A 124 -20.02 -11.27 10.37
N VAL A 125 -19.43 -12.22 9.64
CA VAL A 125 -20.22 -13.21 8.87
C VAL A 125 -20.09 -14.66 9.32
N ALA A 126 -19.09 -15.02 10.13
CA ALA A 126 -18.91 -16.40 10.56
C ALA A 126 -20.14 -16.91 11.33
N GLY A 127 -20.59 -18.12 11.02
CA GLY A 127 -21.78 -18.72 11.63
C GLY A 127 -23.12 -18.10 11.21
N MET A 128 -23.15 -17.17 10.24
CA MET A 128 -24.40 -16.49 9.84
C MET A 128 -25.05 -17.12 8.61
N PRO A 129 -26.37 -17.45 8.64
CA PRO A 129 -27.03 -18.19 7.56
C PRO A 129 -27.51 -17.36 6.37
N ASN A 130 -27.54 -16.03 6.51
CA ASN A 130 -28.09 -15.12 5.49
C ASN A 130 -27.20 -13.87 5.40
N VAL A 131 -26.04 -14.03 4.76
CA VAL A 131 -25.08 -12.97 4.54
C VAL A 131 -25.33 -12.35 3.17
N LYS A 132 -25.63 -11.06 3.13
CA LYS A 132 -25.76 -10.29 1.88
C LYS A 132 -24.54 -9.42 1.68
N MET A 133 -24.01 -9.42 0.47
CA MET A 133 -22.85 -8.62 0.10
C MET A 133 -23.10 -7.82 -1.17
N ARG A 134 -22.52 -6.62 -1.24
CA ARG A 134 -22.48 -5.84 -2.47
C ARG A 134 -21.16 -5.12 -2.63
N LEU A 135 -20.70 -5.06 -3.88
CA LEU A 135 -19.66 -4.13 -4.29
C LEU A 135 -20.34 -2.80 -4.59
N HIS A 136 -19.98 -1.77 -3.85
CA HIS A 136 -20.60 -0.46 -3.91
C HIS A 136 -19.58 0.59 -4.30
N TRP A 137 -19.88 1.35 -5.35
CA TRP A 137 -19.07 2.43 -5.84
C TRP A 137 -19.90 3.70 -5.93
N LEU A 138 -19.53 4.68 -5.11
CA LEU A 138 -20.28 5.93 -4.98
C LEU A 138 -19.38 7.15 -5.03
N ASP A 139 -20.01 8.29 -5.26
CA ASP A 139 -19.39 9.62 -5.32
C ASP A 139 -18.27 9.75 -6.37
N THR A 140 -18.45 9.10 -7.52
CA THR A 140 -17.53 9.22 -8.66
C THR A 140 -18.28 9.34 -9.98
N ARG A 141 -17.59 9.85 -11.01
CA ARG A 141 -18.23 10.19 -12.31
C ARG A 141 -17.51 9.70 -13.56
N LEU A 142 -16.27 9.25 -13.51
CA LEU A 142 -15.57 8.72 -14.69
C LEU A 142 -14.92 7.37 -14.40
N TYR A 143 -14.47 6.74 -15.48
CA TYR A 143 -13.73 5.48 -15.54
C TYR A 143 -14.57 4.24 -15.19
N TYR A 144 -13.92 3.24 -14.61
CA TYR A 144 -14.46 1.90 -14.46
C TYR A 144 -13.89 1.17 -13.24
N TRP A 145 -14.63 0.16 -12.79
CA TRP A 145 -14.18 -0.82 -11.81
C TRP A 145 -14.52 -2.21 -12.32
N ALA A 146 -13.50 -3.03 -12.51
CA ALA A 146 -13.60 -4.43 -12.92
C ALA A 146 -13.25 -5.34 -11.74
N VAL A 147 -14.07 -6.37 -11.53
CA VAL A 147 -13.87 -7.42 -10.53
C VAL A 147 -14.10 -8.77 -11.17
N ASP A 148 -13.22 -9.71 -10.86
CA ASP A 148 -13.31 -11.10 -11.27
C ASP A 148 -12.92 -12.05 -10.13
N ASP A 149 -13.22 -13.34 -10.28
CA ASP A 149 -12.83 -14.38 -9.33
C ASP A 149 -13.26 -14.10 -7.87
N PHE A 150 -14.48 -13.59 -7.67
CA PHE A 150 -15.02 -13.33 -6.33
C PHE A 150 -15.31 -14.63 -5.59
N THR A 151 -14.59 -14.84 -4.49
CA THR A 151 -14.63 -16.07 -3.70
C THR A 151 -14.75 -15.79 -2.22
N LEU A 152 -15.39 -16.74 -1.52
CA LEU A 152 -15.29 -16.89 -0.07
C LEU A 152 -14.56 -18.20 0.23
N SER A 153 -13.70 -18.17 1.24
CA SER A 153 -13.01 -19.36 1.76
C SER A 153 -12.92 -19.31 3.28
N GLU A 154 -12.63 -20.44 3.91
CA GLU A 154 -12.23 -20.45 5.30
C GLU A 154 -10.81 -19.88 5.44
N ALA A 155 -10.53 -19.23 6.57
CA ALA A 155 -9.18 -18.81 6.90
C ALA A 155 -8.31 -20.05 7.19
N TYR A 156 -7.01 -19.93 6.98
CA TYR A 156 -6.07 -20.90 7.54
C TYR A 156 -6.13 -20.89 9.07
N ASN A 157 -5.64 -21.95 9.71
CA ASN A 157 -5.66 -22.03 11.17
C ASN A 157 -4.67 -21.03 11.75
N ASN A 158 -3.41 -21.10 11.28
CA ASN A 158 -2.32 -20.25 11.73
C ASN A 158 -1.83 -19.39 10.57
N ASP A 159 -2.24 -18.12 10.56
CA ASP A 159 -1.90 -17.18 9.50
C ASP A 159 -1.58 -15.79 10.09
N LEU A 160 -0.31 -15.41 10.02
CA LEU A 160 0.20 -14.08 10.36
C LEU A 160 0.56 -13.33 9.08
N LYS A 161 -0.13 -12.23 8.83
CA LYS A 161 0.06 -11.44 7.61
C LYS A 161 0.69 -10.09 7.94
N ILE A 162 1.87 -9.82 7.38
CA ILE A 162 2.56 -8.55 7.54
C ILE A 162 1.85 -7.45 6.75
N LEU A 163 1.69 -6.27 7.36
CA LEU A 163 0.93 -5.17 6.77
C LEU A 163 1.84 -4.10 6.16
N PHE A 164 2.97 -3.82 6.80
CA PHE A 164 3.94 -2.81 6.35
C PHE A 164 5.31 -3.06 6.97
N ASN A 165 6.34 -2.40 6.46
CA ASN A 165 7.63 -2.27 7.12
C ASN A 165 8.12 -0.82 7.12
N GLN A 166 8.86 -0.47 8.15
CA GLN A 166 9.44 0.85 8.36
C GLN A 166 10.81 0.70 8.99
N MET A 167 11.70 1.61 8.63
CA MET A 167 12.96 1.88 9.33
C MET A 167 13.16 3.39 9.32
N GLU A 168 13.76 3.92 10.37
CA GLU A 168 13.93 5.36 10.57
C GLU A 168 15.41 5.72 10.45
N TRP A 169 15.72 6.90 9.93
CA TRP A 169 17.06 7.44 10.00
C TRP A 169 17.28 8.09 11.36
N ASP A 170 18.36 7.75 12.05
CA ASP A 170 18.74 8.40 13.31
C ASP A 170 19.23 9.83 13.02
N ASP A 171 18.37 10.82 13.28
CA ASP A 171 18.70 12.24 13.21
C ASP A 171 18.87 12.92 14.58
N GLN A 172 18.78 12.15 15.66
CA GLN A 172 18.83 12.60 17.06
C GLN A 172 17.75 13.60 17.48
N ASP A 173 16.66 13.74 16.73
CA ASP A 173 15.53 14.59 17.10
C ASP A 173 14.25 13.75 17.17
N ASP A 174 13.78 13.45 18.38
CA ASP A 174 12.54 12.69 18.60
C ASP A 174 11.29 13.42 18.06
N ASN A 175 11.41 14.67 17.60
CA ASN A 175 10.31 15.47 17.05
C ASN A 175 10.33 15.60 15.53
N THR A 176 11.35 15.09 14.84
CA THR A 176 11.36 15.12 13.38
C THR A 176 10.46 14.02 12.83
N THR A 177 9.61 14.40 11.88
CA THR A 177 8.89 13.42 11.08
C THR A 177 9.83 12.94 9.97
N MET A 178 9.98 11.62 9.85
CA MET A 178 10.83 10.93 8.89
C MET A 178 10.79 11.57 7.49
N ALA A 179 11.96 11.99 7.00
CA ALA A 179 12.13 12.44 5.63
C ALA A 179 12.84 11.36 4.79
N TRP A 180 12.41 11.18 3.54
CA TRP A 180 13.03 10.23 2.62
C TRP A 180 14.46 10.68 2.30
N ILE A 181 15.43 9.80 2.54
CA ILE A 181 16.84 10.02 2.19
C ILE A 181 17.14 9.36 0.84
N TYR A 182 17.50 10.18 -0.14
CA TYR A 182 18.05 9.70 -1.41
C TYR A 182 19.42 10.34 -1.61
N ASN A 183 20.42 9.49 -1.82
CA ASN A 183 21.79 9.86 -2.15
C ASN A 183 22.46 10.95 -1.26
N ILE A 184 22.45 10.78 0.06
CA ILE A 184 23.20 11.68 0.94
C ILE A 184 24.71 11.29 0.99
N PRO A 185 25.62 12.24 1.27
CA PRO A 185 27.04 11.91 1.38
C PRO A 185 27.32 10.86 2.46
N LYS A 186 28.13 9.86 2.15
CA LYS A 186 28.49 8.78 3.09
C LYS A 186 29.11 9.30 4.38
N THR A 187 29.77 10.46 4.35
CA THR A 187 30.34 11.10 5.54
C THR A 187 29.31 11.37 6.64
N GLN A 188 28.02 11.43 6.30
CA GLN A 188 26.93 11.56 7.27
C GLN A 188 26.70 10.30 8.11
N LEU A 189 27.32 9.15 7.78
CA LEU A 189 27.33 7.95 8.62
C LEU A 189 28.37 8.00 9.74
N ASN A 190 29.40 8.86 9.68
CA ASN A 190 30.59 8.80 10.53
C ASN A 190 30.41 9.37 11.96
N GLY A 191 29.19 9.56 12.44
CA GLY A 191 28.92 10.10 13.79
C GLY A 191 27.68 9.48 14.40
N PHE A 192 26.51 9.88 13.91
CA PHE A 192 25.22 9.49 14.46
C PHE A 192 24.29 8.81 13.44
N GLY A 193 24.52 9.02 12.14
CA GLY A 193 23.72 8.41 11.09
C GLY A 193 23.65 6.87 11.18
N GLY A 194 22.56 6.32 10.66
CA GLY A 194 22.24 4.90 10.67
C GLY A 194 20.74 4.70 10.59
N PHE A 195 20.30 3.46 10.50
CA PHE A 195 18.89 3.12 10.60
C PHE A 195 18.56 2.58 11.98
N MET A 196 17.43 2.99 12.54
CA MET A 196 16.90 2.52 13.81
C MET A 196 15.38 2.35 13.74
N ASN A 197 14.76 1.98 14.86
CA ASN A 197 13.30 1.85 14.98
C ASN A 197 12.67 1.02 13.84
N PHE A 198 13.28 -0.14 13.56
CA PHE A 198 12.77 -1.08 12.57
C PHE A 198 11.42 -1.59 13.03
N THR A 199 10.35 -1.12 12.38
CA THR A 199 8.97 -1.31 12.82
C THR A 199 8.16 -2.01 11.74
N THR A 200 7.27 -2.90 12.15
CA THR A 200 6.30 -3.56 11.28
C THR A 200 5.11 -3.99 12.12
N ALA A 201 3.98 -4.26 11.46
CA ALA A 201 2.83 -4.86 12.10
C ALA A 201 2.39 -6.10 11.33
N ALA A 202 1.88 -7.07 12.07
CA ALA A 202 1.20 -8.24 11.52
C ALA A 202 -0.19 -8.38 12.12
N ILE A 203 -1.14 -8.78 11.29
CA ILE A 203 -2.47 -9.20 11.73
C ILE A 203 -2.49 -10.72 11.86
N ASN A 204 -3.14 -11.24 12.90
CA ASN A 204 -3.57 -12.64 12.91
C ASN A 204 -4.75 -12.77 11.92
N PHE A 205 -4.41 -13.19 10.70
CA PHE A 205 -5.33 -13.37 9.59
C PHE A 205 -6.02 -14.75 9.61
N GLY A 206 -5.57 -15.65 10.50
CA GLY A 206 -6.06 -17.01 10.63
C GLY A 206 -7.36 -17.14 11.41
N SER A 207 -7.73 -18.38 11.73
CA SER A 207 -8.90 -18.72 12.53
C SER A 207 -8.59 -19.09 13.98
N ASP A 208 -7.32 -19.26 14.34
CA ASP A 208 -6.89 -19.61 15.70
C ASP A 208 -6.03 -18.48 16.30
N ASP A 209 -6.12 -18.29 17.62
CA ASP A 209 -5.23 -17.37 18.35
C ASP A 209 -3.77 -17.82 18.18
N GLN A 210 -2.87 -16.86 17.97
CA GLN A 210 -1.43 -17.12 17.81
C GLN A 210 -0.71 -16.87 19.12
N GLU A 211 0.06 -17.85 19.59
CA GLU A 211 0.85 -17.78 20.83
C GLU A 211 2.33 -17.53 20.51
N ASP A 212 3.02 -16.85 21.43
CA ASP A 212 4.44 -16.50 21.31
C ASP A 212 4.81 -15.88 19.94
N VAL A 213 4.03 -14.91 19.48
CA VAL A 213 4.28 -14.16 18.23
C VAL A 213 5.43 -13.19 18.44
N PHE A 214 6.44 -13.22 17.57
CA PHE A 214 7.57 -12.29 17.59
C PHE A 214 8.02 -11.92 16.18
N MET A 215 8.62 -10.74 16.04
CA MET A 215 9.29 -10.32 14.83
C MET A 215 10.77 -10.72 14.88
N THR A 216 11.26 -11.28 13.78
CA THR A 216 12.70 -11.36 13.46
C THR A 216 13.09 -10.29 12.45
N LEU A 217 14.19 -9.59 12.72
CA LEU A 217 14.83 -8.61 11.84
C LEU A 217 16.20 -9.15 11.44
N ASP A 218 16.45 -9.27 10.14
CA ASP A 218 17.74 -9.69 9.60
C ASP A 218 18.23 -8.76 8.50
N ILE A 219 19.28 -7.98 8.79
CA ILE A 219 19.97 -7.17 7.80
C ILE A 219 21.10 -8.01 7.22
N THR A 220 21.10 -8.18 5.90
CA THR A 220 22.08 -8.99 5.18
C THR A 220 22.86 -8.18 4.16
N LYS A 221 24.11 -8.58 3.93
CA LYS A 221 25.01 -8.03 2.91
C LYS A 221 25.75 -9.16 2.21
N GLY A 222 25.59 -9.25 0.88
CA GLY A 222 26.19 -10.33 0.10
C GLY A 222 25.78 -11.72 0.60
N GLY A 223 24.56 -11.86 1.12
CA GLY A 223 24.02 -13.09 1.71
C GLY A 223 24.42 -13.37 3.16
N ASN A 224 25.28 -12.56 3.78
CA ASN A 224 25.69 -12.74 5.18
C ASN A 224 24.89 -11.81 6.09
N SER A 225 24.37 -12.34 7.21
CA SER A 225 23.75 -11.55 8.28
C SER A 225 24.77 -10.62 8.92
N VAL A 226 24.44 -9.32 8.98
CA VAL A 226 25.24 -8.25 9.61
C VAL A 226 24.52 -7.61 10.79
N LEU A 227 23.21 -7.82 10.93
CA LEU A 227 22.42 -7.57 12.15
C LEU A 227 21.30 -8.59 12.20
N ASN A 228 21.15 -9.29 13.32
CA ASN A 228 20.03 -10.19 13.57
C ASN A 228 19.43 -9.89 14.94
N LYS A 229 18.13 -9.61 14.97
CA LYS A 229 17.39 -9.23 16.18
C LYS A 229 16.02 -9.89 16.21
N THR A 230 15.47 -9.99 17.40
CA THR A 230 14.15 -10.57 17.65
C THR A 230 13.47 -9.78 18.75
N THR A 231 12.18 -9.52 18.61
CA THR A 231 11.38 -8.88 19.67
C THR A 231 11.00 -9.89 20.75
N PRO A 232 10.60 -9.43 21.94
CA PRO A 232 9.90 -10.30 22.89
C PRO A 232 8.65 -10.90 22.25
N PRO A 233 8.29 -12.15 22.60
CA PRO A 233 7.08 -12.79 22.13
C PRO A 233 5.82 -12.25 22.84
N GLU A 234 4.71 -12.16 22.12
CA GLU A 234 3.37 -11.80 22.63
C GLU A 234 2.29 -12.68 22.01
N ASP A 235 1.14 -12.83 22.67
CA ASP A 235 0.00 -13.57 22.11
C ASP A 235 -0.89 -12.61 21.30
N VAL A 236 -1.33 -13.04 20.11
CA VAL A 236 -2.14 -12.24 19.18
C VAL A 236 -3.44 -12.96 18.84
N SER A 237 -4.55 -12.44 19.35
CA SER A 237 -5.87 -12.98 19.06
C SER A 237 -6.28 -12.81 17.60
N ILE A 238 -7.22 -13.62 17.14
CA ILE A 238 -7.78 -13.57 15.79
C ILE A 238 -8.23 -12.14 15.42
N LEU A 239 -7.90 -11.68 14.21
CA LEU A 239 -8.19 -10.35 13.68
C LEU A 239 -7.53 -9.18 14.43
N VAL A 240 -6.68 -9.45 15.42
CA VAL A 240 -5.89 -8.41 16.09
C VAL A 240 -4.61 -8.16 15.30
N THR A 241 -4.29 -6.88 15.14
CA THR A 241 -3.00 -6.42 14.62
C THR A 241 -2.09 -6.09 15.78
N ASP A 242 -0.89 -6.67 15.77
CA ASP A 242 0.18 -6.30 16.69
C ASP A 242 1.34 -5.61 15.96
N THR A 243 2.00 -4.68 16.64
CA THR A 243 3.11 -3.89 16.10
C THR A 243 4.39 -4.20 16.85
N ALA A 244 5.39 -4.71 16.14
CA ALA A 244 6.69 -5.03 16.66
C ALA A 244 7.74 -3.98 16.25
N LYS A 245 8.65 -3.66 17.17
CA LYS A 245 9.74 -2.70 16.93
C LYS A 245 11.07 -3.21 17.47
N VAL A 246 12.12 -3.07 16.67
CA VAL A 246 13.52 -3.19 17.09
C VAL A 246 14.14 -1.79 17.12
N GLU A 247 14.43 -1.29 18.32
CA GLU A 247 15.01 0.04 18.56
C GLU A 247 16.51 0.10 18.26
N ASP A 248 17.17 -1.06 18.10
CA ASP A 248 18.60 -1.12 17.80
C ASP A 248 18.95 -0.29 16.57
N LYS A 249 20.07 0.44 16.66
CA LYS A 249 20.65 1.14 15.52
C LYS A 249 21.57 0.23 14.71
N TYR A 250 21.43 0.29 13.39
CA TYR A 250 22.37 -0.26 12.43
C TYR A 250 23.12 0.84 11.69
N VAL A 251 24.46 0.81 11.76
CA VAL A 251 25.34 1.67 10.97
C VAL A 251 26.14 0.79 10.01
N PRO A 252 25.97 0.94 8.68
CA PRO A 252 26.72 0.14 7.71
C PRO A 252 28.22 0.43 7.78
N ALA A 253 29.03 -0.61 8.03
CA ALA A 253 30.49 -0.47 8.14
C ALA A 253 31.19 -0.27 6.78
N ASP A 254 30.63 -0.84 5.70
CA ASP A 254 31.27 -0.96 4.40
C ASP A 254 30.31 -0.64 3.25
N PHE A 255 30.83 -0.38 2.05
CA PHE A 255 30.02 -0.20 0.83
C PHE A 255 29.33 -1.52 0.41
N GLY A 256 28.13 -1.42 -0.13
CA GLY A 256 27.39 -2.54 -0.72
C GLY A 256 25.87 -2.31 -0.72
N HIS A 257 25.18 -3.29 -1.28
CA HIS A 257 23.73 -3.40 -1.24
C HIS A 257 23.33 -4.22 -0.01
N TYR A 258 22.40 -3.67 0.78
CA TYR A 258 21.88 -4.29 1.98
C TYR A 258 20.42 -4.65 1.79
N LYS A 259 20.03 -5.77 2.37
CA LYS A 259 18.65 -6.27 2.39
C LYS A 259 18.20 -6.39 3.84
N VAL A 260 17.13 -5.70 4.19
CA VAL A 260 16.49 -5.74 5.51
C VAL A 260 15.29 -6.66 5.40
N ASN A 261 15.34 -7.80 6.08
CA ASN A 261 14.25 -8.78 6.11
C ASN A 261 13.49 -8.65 7.43
N TYR A 262 12.17 -8.56 7.32
CA TYR A 262 11.23 -8.62 8.42
C TYR A 262 10.45 -9.94 8.27
N GLU A 263 10.32 -10.70 9.35
CA GLU A 263 9.52 -11.92 9.36
C GLU A 263 8.86 -12.08 10.73
N PHE A 264 7.54 -12.22 10.76
CA PHE A 264 6.81 -12.62 11.96
C PHE A 264 6.76 -14.14 12.07
N LYS A 265 6.89 -14.65 13.29
CA LYS A 265 6.80 -16.06 13.64
C LYS A 265 5.95 -16.22 14.89
N SER A 266 5.34 -17.37 15.04
CA SER A 266 4.67 -17.78 16.28
C SER A 266 5.22 -19.12 16.76
N LYS A 267 4.69 -19.62 17.87
CA LYS A 267 4.89 -20.99 18.34
C LYS A 267 4.35 -22.04 17.37
N PHE A 268 3.36 -21.68 16.56
CA PHE A 268 2.67 -22.60 15.66
C PHE A 268 3.33 -22.63 14.28
N THR A 269 3.01 -23.68 13.51
CA THR A 269 3.47 -23.75 12.12
C THR A 269 2.56 -22.90 11.26
N GLU A 270 3.16 -21.92 10.61
CA GLU A 270 2.51 -21.01 9.68
C GLU A 270 1.97 -21.76 8.45
N ASP A 271 0.68 -21.61 8.17
CA ASP A 271 0.03 -22.24 7.01
C ASP A 271 0.37 -21.48 5.71
N ASN A 272 0.63 -20.16 5.81
CA ASN A 272 1.04 -19.31 4.69
C ASN A 272 2.34 -18.52 4.99
N PRO A 273 3.53 -19.15 4.98
CA PRO A 273 4.79 -18.51 5.39
C PRO A 273 5.36 -17.51 4.36
N VAL A 274 4.55 -17.04 3.41
CA VAL A 274 4.99 -16.14 2.33
C VAL A 274 4.64 -14.70 2.66
N ASP A 275 3.48 -14.45 3.25
CA ASP A 275 2.97 -13.12 3.59
C ASP A 275 3.23 -12.71 5.04
N ASN A 276 3.86 -13.57 5.84
CA ASN A 276 4.49 -13.19 7.11
C ASN A 276 5.84 -12.45 6.94
N LYS A 277 6.26 -12.15 5.69
CA LYS A 277 7.57 -11.58 5.35
C LYS A 277 7.49 -10.31 4.53
N MET A 278 8.37 -9.37 4.83
CA MET A 278 8.59 -8.17 4.00
C MET A 278 10.07 -7.84 3.89
N THR A 279 10.46 -7.15 2.83
CA THR A 279 11.85 -6.75 2.59
C THR A 279 11.93 -5.27 2.25
N ALA A 280 12.91 -4.60 2.82
CA ALA A 280 13.41 -3.31 2.32
C ALA A 280 14.87 -3.45 1.87
N PHE A 281 15.31 -2.51 1.05
CA PHE A 281 16.70 -2.42 0.60
C PHE A 281 17.27 -1.06 0.97
N PHE A 282 18.59 -0.98 1.06
CA PHE A 282 19.32 0.29 1.10
C PHE A 282 20.74 0.08 0.59
N ASN A 283 21.39 1.17 0.16
CA ASN A 283 22.66 1.11 -0.56
C ASN A 283 23.68 2.08 0.04
N VAL A 284 24.92 1.60 0.14
CA VAL A 284 26.08 2.40 0.54
C VAL A 284 27.13 2.25 -0.55
N THR A 285 27.55 3.34 -1.19
CA THR A 285 28.67 3.34 -2.14
C THR A 285 29.95 3.83 -1.45
N ASP A 286 30.97 4.19 -2.21
CA ASP A 286 32.15 4.87 -1.70
C ASP A 286 31.85 6.31 -1.23
N SER A 287 30.82 6.93 -1.79
CA SER A 287 30.53 8.36 -1.67
C SER A 287 29.10 8.65 -1.19
N ILE A 288 28.18 7.71 -1.36
CA ILE A 288 26.75 7.92 -1.19
C ILE A 288 26.16 6.90 -0.21
N TYR A 289 25.17 7.35 0.56
CA TYR A 289 24.27 6.53 1.35
C TYR A 289 22.82 6.82 0.96
N SER A 290 22.04 5.77 0.69
CA SER A 290 20.66 5.91 0.22
C SER A 290 19.77 4.83 0.81
N ARG A 291 18.60 5.22 1.31
CA ARG A 291 17.51 4.29 1.63
C ARG A 291 16.79 3.85 0.37
N SER A 292 16.55 4.79 -0.55
CA SER A 292 15.90 4.51 -1.82
C SER A 292 16.88 3.90 -2.82
N ASP A 293 16.37 3.01 -3.65
CA ASP A 293 16.91 2.76 -4.98
C ASP A 293 16.19 3.67 -6.00
N ASP A 294 16.44 3.46 -7.30
CA ASP A 294 15.72 4.19 -8.35
C ASP A 294 14.26 3.69 -8.52
N SER A 295 13.77 2.84 -7.61
CA SER A 295 12.37 2.44 -7.56
C SER A 295 11.55 3.47 -6.81
N ASN A 296 10.29 3.60 -7.21
CA ASN A 296 9.39 4.56 -6.60
C ASN A 296 8.91 4.00 -5.24
N GLU A 297 9.41 4.55 -4.13
CA GLU A 297 9.02 4.11 -2.77
C GLU A 297 7.58 4.52 -2.40
N LEU A 298 7.00 5.50 -3.09
CA LEU A 298 5.59 5.90 -2.96
C LEU A 298 5.02 6.26 -4.33
N SER A 299 3.89 5.67 -4.74
CA SER A 299 3.16 6.08 -5.95
C SER A 299 2.57 7.49 -5.88
N TRP A 300 2.50 8.06 -4.68
CA TRP A 300 2.06 9.40 -4.42
C TRP A 300 3.19 10.21 -3.77
N SER A 301 3.59 11.30 -4.42
CA SER A 301 4.44 12.30 -3.77
C SER A 301 3.59 13.15 -2.83
N MET A 302 4.06 13.40 -1.61
CA MET A 302 3.46 14.39 -0.70
C MET A 302 3.38 15.80 -1.31
N SER A 303 4.08 16.05 -2.42
CA SER A 303 4.09 17.31 -3.17
C SER A 303 2.98 17.45 -4.23
N LYS A 304 2.11 16.44 -4.41
CA LYS A 304 1.18 16.35 -5.54
C LYS A 304 -0.22 16.86 -5.19
N GLU A 305 -0.33 18.10 -4.71
CA GLU A 305 -1.62 18.75 -4.44
C GLU A 305 -2.22 19.49 -5.66
N ALA A 306 -2.02 19.01 -6.89
CA ALA A 306 -2.78 19.53 -8.03
C ALA A 306 -4.06 18.70 -8.16
N TYR A 307 -5.08 19.06 -7.38
CA TYR A 307 -6.30 18.28 -7.20
C TYR A 307 -7.14 18.12 -8.49
N THR A 308 -6.98 19.00 -9.49
CA THR A 308 -7.63 18.91 -10.82
C THR A 308 -6.82 19.69 -11.88
N THR A 309 -7.08 19.48 -13.17
CA THR A 309 -6.52 20.29 -14.29
C THR A 309 -7.02 21.74 -14.30
N GLU A 310 -8.02 22.06 -13.48
CA GLU A 310 -8.57 23.40 -13.29
C GLU A 310 -8.10 24.04 -11.97
N ALA A 311 -7.42 23.28 -11.11
CA ALA A 311 -6.83 23.82 -9.90
C ALA A 311 -5.79 24.87 -10.28
N THR A 312 -5.90 26.05 -9.66
CA THR A 312 -4.84 27.05 -9.74
C THR A 312 -3.53 26.39 -9.36
N ALA A 313 -2.47 26.62 -10.16
CA ALA A 313 -1.14 26.13 -9.83
C ALA A 313 -0.84 26.41 -8.36
N ASN A 314 -0.28 25.42 -7.66
CA ASN A 314 0.14 25.59 -6.27
C ASN A 314 1.33 26.56 -6.21
N LEU A 315 1.02 27.85 -6.18
CA LEU A 315 2.01 28.92 -6.07
C LEU A 315 2.67 28.81 -4.70
N SER A 316 4.00 28.59 -4.69
CA SER A 316 4.83 28.50 -3.48
C SER A 316 4.64 27.26 -2.61
N HIS A 317 4.16 26.14 -3.15
CA HIS A 317 4.16 24.87 -2.41
C HIS A 317 5.59 24.35 -2.25
N PHE A 318 5.95 24.02 -1.01
CA PHE A 318 7.27 23.51 -0.65
C PHE A 318 7.18 22.02 -0.36
N SER A 319 8.05 21.25 -0.99
CA SER A 319 8.29 19.85 -0.63
C SER A 319 9.79 19.64 -0.57
N GLY A 320 10.24 18.94 0.45
CA GLY A 320 11.65 18.68 0.68
C GLY A 320 11.85 17.74 1.85
N SER A 321 13.08 17.27 1.97
CA SER A 321 13.54 16.46 3.08
C SER A 321 14.47 17.29 3.95
N ILE A 322 14.36 17.11 5.27
CA ILE A 322 15.29 17.69 6.24
C ILE A 322 16.30 16.61 6.58
N PHE A 323 17.58 16.96 6.55
CA PHE A 323 18.65 16.05 6.92
C PHE A 323 19.59 16.74 7.90
N PRO A 324 19.92 16.12 9.03
CA PRO A 324 20.99 16.60 9.89
C PRO A 324 22.33 16.49 9.17
N ILE A 325 23.19 17.48 9.37
CA ILE A 325 24.57 17.45 8.91
C ILE A 325 25.48 17.20 10.12
N PHE A 326 26.09 16.01 10.17
CA PHE A 326 26.87 15.54 11.31
C PHE A 326 28.38 15.82 11.19
N GLY A 327 28.82 16.28 10.03
CA GLY A 327 30.21 16.65 9.78
C GLY A 327 30.34 17.53 8.55
N ASP A 328 31.52 18.14 8.40
CA ASP A 328 31.82 19.02 7.28
C ASP A 328 31.49 18.34 5.94
N VAL A 329 30.68 19.02 5.15
CA VAL A 329 30.22 18.53 3.86
C VAL A 329 30.16 19.69 2.88
N GLU A 330 30.57 19.41 1.65
CA GLU A 330 30.39 20.32 0.53
C GLU A 330 29.17 19.86 -0.28
N VAL A 331 28.20 20.75 -0.46
CA VAL A 331 27.05 20.50 -1.34
C VAL A 331 27.27 21.29 -2.62
N ASN A 332 27.50 20.60 -3.73
CA ASN A 332 27.84 21.22 -5.02
C ASN A 332 26.64 21.32 -5.99
N SER A 333 25.60 20.51 -5.78
CA SER A 333 24.47 20.38 -6.68
C SER A 333 23.26 19.80 -5.97
N ILE A 334 22.07 20.06 -6.52
CA ILE A 334 20.83 19.37 -6.18
C ILE A 334 20.42 18.59 -7.42
N SER A 335 20.20 17.29 -7.27
CA SER A 335 19.65 16.45 -8.32
C SER A 335 18.28 15.97 -7.89
N VAL A 336 17.28 16.13 -8.76
CA VAL A 336 15.91 15.68 -8.50
C VAL A 336 15.44 14.86 -9.69
N PHE A 337 14.98 13.64 -9.41
CA PHE A 337 14.27 12.84 -10.38
C PHE A 337 12.79 13.20 -10.32
N ILE A 338 12.27 13.79 -11.39
CA ILE A 338 10.87 14.18 -11.49
C ILE A 338 10.18 13.18 -12.40
N THR A 339 9.24 12.42 -11.82
CA THR A 339 8.41 11.48 -12.57
C THR A 339 6.95 11.91 -12.51
N GLY A 340 6.24 11.78 -13.63
CA GLY A 340 4.86 12.25 -13.79
C GLY A 340 4.71 13.76 -14.06
N GLY A 341 3.50 14.14 -14.48
CA GLY A 341 3.18 15.51 -14.91
C GLY A 341 3.34 15.72 -16.42
N LYS A 342 2.64 16.72 -16.97
CA LYS A 342 2.81 17.12 -18.36
C LYS A 342 4.02 18.04 -18.43
N ALA A 343 5.04 17.67 -19.20
CA ALA A 343 6.21 18.51 -19.45
C ALA A 343 5.81 19.71 -20.33
N ASP A 344 5.07 20.67 -19.76
CA ASP A 344 4.71 21.93 -20.39
C ASP A 344 5.31 23.12 -19.64
N ALA A 345 5.21 24.31 -20.25
CA ALA A 345 5.82 25.53 -19.73
C ALA A 345 5.20 26.03 -18.41
N ASN A 346 4.16 25.37 -17.90
CA ASN A 346 3.48 25.78 -16.68
C ASN A 346 4.07 25.15 -15.41
N MET A 347 5.00 24.20 -15.54
CA MET A 347 5.70 23.59 -14.41
C MET A 347 7.09 24.20 -14.26
N MET A 348 7.22 25.10 -13.28
CA MET A 348 8.51 25.67 -12.89
C MET A 348 8.92 25.11 -11.53
N TYR A 349 10.09 24.49 -11.48
CA TYR A 349 10.69 24.01 -10.23
C TYR A 349 11.80 24.95 -9.79
N ARG A 350 11.80 25.28 -8.49
CA ARG A 350 12.92 25.97 -7.85
C ARG A 350 13.46 25.06 -6.76
N PHE A 351 14.67 24.56 -6.97
CA PHE A 351 15.40 23.78 -5.97
C PHE A 351 16.25 24.72 -5.13
N VAL A 352 16.10 24.63 -3.81
CA VAL A 352 16.84 25.46 -2.86
C VAL A 352 17.29 24.57 -1.71
N ILE A 353 18.55 24.73 -1.32
CA ILE A 353 19.06 24.20 -0.05
C ILE A 353 18.92 25.32 0.97
N PHE A 354 18.27 25.01 2.09
CA PHE A 354 18.22 25.88 3.26
C PHE A 354 19.04 25.24 4.37
N MET A 355 19.83 26.06 5.07
CA MET A 355 20.38 25.66 6.35
C MET A 355 19.32 25.97 7.41
N VAL A 356 18.82 24.93 8.08
CA VAL A 356 17.97 25.10 9.25
C VAL A 356 18.90 25.31 10.45
N PRO A 357 18.85 26.46 11.14
CA PRO A 357 19.65 26.67 12.33
C PRO A 357 19.28 25.62 13.41
N PRO A 358 20.22 25.23 14.29
CA PRO A 358 19.88 24.43 15.46
C PRO A 358 18.77 25.11 16.26
N ALA A 359 17.80 24.32 16.75
CA ALA A 359 16.70 24.80 17.58
C ALA A 359 17.17 25.32 18.95
#